data_AF-A0A1Y4ACX2-F1
#
_entry.id   AF-A0A1Y4ACX2-F1
#
_cell.length_a   1.000
_cell.length_b   1.000
_cell.length_c   1.000
_cell.angle_alpha   90.00
_cell.angle_beta   90.00
_cell.angle_gamma   90.00
#
_symmetry.space_group_name_H-M   'P 1'
#
loop_
_entity.id
_entity.type
_entity.pdbx_description
1 polymer ?
#
loop_
_entity_poly.entity_id
_entity_poly.type
_entity_poly.pdbx_seq_one_letter_code
_entity_poly.pdbx_strand_id
1 'polypeptide(L)' 'MKDVNRLKLVLVEQKRTGKWLAEQLGKDPSTISKWCSNVTQPTLDTLVNIAKVLRSCFDFIR' A
#
# COMPACT_ATOMS: atom_id res chain seq x y z
N MET A 1 11.23 -5.46 -17.66
CA MET A 1 10.48 -5.97 -16.51
C MET A 1 9.52 -4.89 -16.08
N LYS A 2 8.21 -5.12 -16.09
CA LYS A 2 7.24 -4.08 -15.66
C LYS A 2 7.48 -3.84 -14.18
N ASP A 3 7.73 -2.61 -13.77
CA ASP A 3 7.80 -2.22 -12.36
C ASP A 3 6.49 -2.60 -11.68
N VAL A 4 6.45 -3.79 -11.10
CA VAL A 4 5.26 -4.30 -10.43
C VAL A 4 5.07 -3.44 -9.19
N ASN A 5 4.01 -2.65 -9.17
CA ASN A 5 3.66 -1.87 -8.01
C ASN A 5 3.31 -2.83 -6.86
N ARG A 6 4.28 -3.08 -5.97
CA ARG A 6 4.17 -4.05 -4.87
C ARG A 6 2.99 -3.75 -3.96
N LEU A 7 2.69 -2.47 -3.73
CA LEU A 7 1.53 -2.07 -2.94
C LEU A 7 0.22 -2.51 -3.59
N LYS A 8 0.09 -2.30 -4.91
CA LYS A 8 -1.09 -2.74 -5.66
C LYS A 8 -1.24 -4.26 -5.64
N LEU A 9 -0.14 -4.99 -5.72
CA LEU A 9 -0.16 -6.46 -5.68
C LEU A 9 -0.63 -6.98 -4.31
N VAL A 10 -0.07 -6.46 -3.22
CA VAL A 10 -0.49 -6.81 -1.84
C VAL A 10 -1.95 -6.43 -1.58
N LEU A 11 -2.41 -5.28 -2.08
CA LEU A 11 -3.81 -4.89 -1.98
C LEU A 11 -4.73 -5.88 -2.71
N VAL A 12 -4.35 -6.34 -3.90
CA VAL A 12 -5.11 -7.34 -4.66
C VAL A 12 -5.10 -8.71 -3.95
N GLU A 13 -3.95 -9.15 -3.44
CA GLU A 13 -3.81 -10.40 -2.68
C GLU A 13 -4.72 -10.41 -1.44
N GLN A 14 -4.79 -9.29 -0.72
CA GLN A 14 -5.64 -9.15 0.46
C GLN A 14 -7.10 -8.76 0.13
N LYS A 15 -7.47 -8.66 -1.16
CA LYS A 15 -8.77 -8.18 -1.65
C LYS A 15 -9.19 -6.84 -1.04
N ARG A 16 -8.22 -5.95 -0.79
CA ARG A 16 -8.43 -4.60 -0.28
C ARG A 16 -8.31 -3.57 -1.40
N THR A 17 -8.98 -2.44 -1.23
CA THR A 17 -8.95 -1.34 -2.19
C THR A 17 -8.00 -0.23 -1.70
N GLY A 18 -7.49 0.59 -2.64
CA GLY A 18 -6.71 1.78 -2.27
C GLY A 18 -7.51 2.77 -1.40
N LYS A 19 -8.83 2.84 -1.60
CA LYS A 19 -9.75 3.63 -0.75
C LYS A 19 -9.76 3.11 0.69
N TRP A 20 -9.82 1.79 0.87
CA TRP A 20 -9.75 1.17 2.20
C TRP A 20 -8.43 1.48 2.90
N LEU A 21 -7.30 1.40 2.19
CA LEU A 21 -5.99 1.76 2.77
C LEU A 21 -5.92 3.26 3.14
N ALA A 22 -6.54 4.12 2.33
CA ALA A 22 -6.66 5.56 2.61
C ALA A 22 -7.40 5.80 3.94
N GLU A 23 -8.53 5.11 4.14
CA GLU A 23 -9.33 5.17 5.37
C GLU A 23 -8.53 4.67 6.58
N GLN A 24 -7.80 3.55 6.46
CA GLN A 24 -7.00 3.01 7.56
C GLN A 24 -5.83 3.93 7.97
N LEU A 25 -5.24 4.63 6.99
CA LEU A 25 -4.11 5.54 7.25
C LEU A 25 -4.56 6.97 7.54
N GLY A 26 -5.86 7.27 7.45
CA GLY A 26 -6.38 8.64 7.52
C GLY A 26 -5.77 9.55 6.46
N LYS A 27 -5.48 9.02 5.27
CA LYS A 27 -4.87 9.74 4.14
C LYS A 27 -5.87 9.92 3.02
N ASP A 28 -5.60 10.92 2.18
CA ASP A 28 -6.43 11.15 1.00
C ASP A 28 -6.26 10.01 -0.03
N PRO A 29 -7.35 9.49 -0.64
CA PRO A 29 -7.27 8.44 -1.64
C PRO A 29 -6.39 8.78 -2.85
N SER A 30 -6.27 10.06 -3.21
CA SER A 30 -5.37 10.49 -4.31
C SER A 30 -3.90 10.27 -3.95
N THR A 31 -3.54 10.38 -2.68
CA THR A 31 -2.17 10.12 -2.20
C THR A 31 -1.82 8.64 -2.33
N ILE A 32 -2.75 7.76 -1.92
CA ILE A 32 -2.61 6.31 -2.08
C ILE A 32 -2.54 5.94 -3.57
N SER A 33 -3.36 6.58 -4.42
CA SER A 33 -3.35 6.36 -5.87
C SER A 33 -2.00 6.71 -6.51
N LYS A 34 -1.37 7.81 -6.05
CA LYS A 34 -0.01 8.20 -6.47
C LYS A 34 1.04 7.16 -6.07
N TRP A 35 0.92 6.57 -4.88
CA TRP A 35 1.80 5.46 -4.44
C TRP A 35 1.58 4.20 -5.28
N CYS A 36 0.33 3.82 -5.54
CA CYS A 36 -0.06 2.70 -6.41
C CYS A 36 0.26 2.91 -7.90
N SER A 37 0.66 4.12 -8.30
CA SER A 37 1.08 4.46 -9.66
C SER A 37 2.58 4.76 -9.75
N ASN A 38 3.36 4.56 -8.67
CA ASN A 38 4.79 4.91 -8.56
C ASN A 38 5.11 6.40 -8.82
N VAL A 39 4.11 7.29 -8.80
CA VAL A 39 4.28 8.73 -9.03
C VAL A 39 4.95 9.41 -7.84
N THR A 40 4.70 8.91 -6.64
CA THR A 40 5.27 9.45 -5.40
C THR A 40 5.64 8.30 -4.49
N GLN A 41 6.77 8.39 -3.81
CA GLN A 41 7.18 7.41 -2.80
C GLN A 41 6.62 7.82 -1.43
N PRO A 42 6.01 6.89 -0.67
CA PRO A 42 5.68 7.11 0.73
C PRO A 42 6.97 7.27 1.57
N THR A 43 6.87 8.04 2.66
CA THR A 43 7.97 8.12 3.64
C THR A 43 8.14 6.80 4.39
N LEU A 44 9.27 6.64 5.07
CA LEU A 44 9.56 5.44 5.85
C LEU A 44 8.48 5.17 6.90
N ASP A 45 8.04 6.18 7.65
CA ASP A 45 6.95 6.09 8.62
C ASP A 45 5.64 5.59 7.99
N THR A 46 5.36 6.10 6.79
CA THR A 46 4.16 5.73 6.04
C THR A 46 4.25 4.27 5.57
N LEU A 47 5.41 3.83 5.09
CA LEU A 47 5.67 2.43 4.76
C LEU A 47 5.49 1.51 5.96
N VAL A 48 5.96 1.93 7.15
CA VAL A 48 5.76 1.18 8.39
C VAL A 48 4.28 1.10 8.77
N ASN A 49 3.52 2.19 8.60
CA ASN A 49 2.08 2.19 8.87
C ASN A 49 1.30 1.35 7.85
N ILE A 50 1.61 1.46 6.56
CA ILE A 50 1.07 0.59 5.51
C ILE A 50 1.36 -0.87 5.85
N ALA A 51 2.61 -1.18 6.22
CA ALA A 51 2.98 -2.52 6.64
C ALA A 51 2.14 -2.93 7.86
N LYS A 52 2.03 -2.14 8.92
CA LYS A 52 1.18 -2.48 10.09
C LYS A 52 -0.28 -2.78 9.72
N VAL A 53 -0.86 -1.98 8.82
CA VAL A 53 -2.24 -2.15 8.36
C VAL A 53 -2.41 -3.42 7.51
N LEU A 54 -1.42 -3.76 6.68
CA LEU A 54 -1.42 -4.93 5.80
C LEU A 54 -0.87 -6.21 6.48
N ARG A 55 -0.13 -6.09 7.59
CA ARG A 55 0.62 -7.16 8.27
C ARG A 55 -0.22 -8.07 9.16
N SER A 56 -1.55 -8.03 9.08
CA SER A 56 -2.37 -9.10 9.65
C SER A 56 -2.18 -10.46 8.94
N CYS A 57 -1.45 -10.51 7.82
CA CYS A 57 -0.93 -11.72 7.18
C CYS A 57 0.60 -11.62 7.01
N PHE A 58 1.33 -12.64 7.41
CA PHE A 58 2.79 -12.64 7.62
C PHE A 58 3.58 -13.03 6.34
N ASP A 59 3.41 -12.31 5.22
CA ASP A 59 3.92 -12.77 3.91
C ASP A 59 4.96 -11.87 3.21
N PHE A 60 5.65 -10.96 3.91
CA PHE A 60 6.62 -10.04 3.28
C PHE A 60 8.11 -10.45 3.40
N ILE A 61 8.42 -11.65 3.92
CA ILE A 61 9.79 -12.20 3.93
C ILE A 61 9.78 -13.62 3.33
N ARG A 62 9.37 -13.73 2.07
CA ARG A 62 9.72 -14.89 1.24
C ARG A 62 9.94 -14.47 -0.22
#